data_AF-A0A5B7V4F8-F1
#
_entry.id   AF-A0A5B7V4F8-F1
#
_cell.length_a   1.000
_cell.length_b   1.000
_cell.length_c   1.000
_cell.angle_alpha   90.00
_cell.angle_beta   90.00
_cell.angle_gamma   90.00
#
_symmetry.space_group_name_H-M   'P 1'
#
loop_
_entity.id
_entity.type
_entity.pdbx_description
1 polymer ?
#
loop_
_entity_poly.entity_id
_entity_poly.type
_entity_poly.pdbx_seq_one_letter_code
_entity_poly.pdbx_strand_id
1 'polypeptide(L)'
;MNSAGRYVHRRGIHCESACQCGILAAGGFDVDEEVVFGLDGGFGFSFFPANGNAPDIVVGKQEIMPLRAARLMGVEVGLHTPRSSAALAKLLASTPAVMTRVDLGLLPHWGLGGRSSFGGYFVNVTRGVGGEAFEVSDPAFDTPVVVGAADLDAARASRSSPPVNPDRKVYVFGPRRTTPRLRLVGPVAVRTLCRDVLGPGSRSLGIPGMKRLITAAAAWPRSKRGEVEDVDLEGRVIRTDALARQLLHVGRQIESFGTGGGLFRPLMGRFLTRVAAATDDPRYAESAELFFESGRLWQTLGATLLARGATDSRADLTSLVDGVTDTVRSAMDVEKRALGALTAL
;
A
#
# COMPACT_ATOMS: atom_id res chain seq x y z
N MET A 1 -12.42 -16.75 -28.32
CA MET A 1 -12.49 -17.23 -26.92
C MET A 1 -11.08 -17.59 -26.52
N ASN A 2 -10.35 -16.66 -25.88
CA ASN A 2 -8.99 -16.94 -25.44
C ASN A 2 -9.07 -17.85 -24.21
N SER A 3 -8.34 -18.95 -24.21
CA SER A 3 -8.14 -19.81 -23.04
C SER A 3 -7.58 -18.96 -21.91
N ALA A 4 -8.42 -18.59 -20.94
CA ALA A 4 -7.95 -17.95 -19.71
C ALA A 4 -6.92 -18.90 -19.08
N GLY A 5 -5.69 -18.42 -18.91
CA GLY A 5 -4.69 -19.15 -18.15
C GLY A 5 -5.20 -19.36 -16.72
N ARG A 6 -4.86 -20.49 -16.11
CA ARG A 6 -5.16 -20.71 -14.69
C ARG A 6 -4.45 -19.61 -13.88
N TYR A 7 -5.19 -18.94 -12.99
CA TYR A 7 -4.59 -17.99 -12.06
C TYR A 7 -3.59 -18.70 -11.15
N VAL A 8 -2.39 -18.14 -11.00
CA VAL A 8 -1.34 -18.62 -10.11
C VAL A 8 -1.12 -17.58 -9.02
N HIS A 9 -1.20 -18.00 -7.76
CA HIS A 9 -0.93 -17.14 -6.63
C HIS A 9 0.50 -16.58 -6.66
N ARG A 10 0.64 -15.31 -6.32
CA ARG A 10 1.91 -14.58 -6.30
C ARG A 10 1.93 -13.68 -5.07
N ARG A 11 3.06 -13.66 -4.38
CA ARG A 11 3.37 -12.60 -3.42
C ARG A 11 3.62 -11.29 -4.13
N GLY A 12 3.44 -10.20 -3.40
CA GLY A 12 3.86 -8.90 -3.88
C GLY A 12 4.06 -7.92 -2.73
N ILE A 13 4.57 -6.76 -3.10
CA ILE A 13 4.98 -5.71 -2.18
C ILE A 13 3.80 -4.78 -1.90
N HIS A 14 3.06 -4.37 -2.92
CA HIS A 14 1.92 -3.47 -2.79
C HIS A 14 0.66 -4.18 -3.25
N CYS A 15 -0.28 -4.41 -2.32
CA CYS A 15 -1.47 -5.22 -2.54
C CYS A 15 -2.21 -4.91 -3.86
N GLU A 16 -2.32 -3.63 -4.23
CA GLU A 16 -2.99 -3.20 -5.45
C GLU A 16 -2.22 -3.60 -6.73
N SER A 17 -0.93 -3.27 -6.82
CA SER A 17 -0.12 -3.59 -8.01
C SER A 17 0.16 -5.08 -8.13
N ALA A 18 0.35 -5.77 -7.01
CA ALA A 18 0.49 -7.22 -6.97
C ALA A 18 -0.77 -7.93 -7.47
N CYS A 19 -1.96 -7.47 -7.05
CA CYS A 19 -3.22 -7.99 -7.57
C CYS A 19 -3.36 -7.77 -9.08
N GLN A 20 -3.00 -6.56 -9.57
CA GLN A 20 -2.98 -6.27 -11.01
C GLN A 20 -2.03 -7.24 -11.76
N CYS A 21 -0.79 -7.42 -11.29
CA CYS A 21 0.17 -8.37 -11.89
C CYS A 21 -0.37 -9.80 -11.93
N GLY A 22 -0.99 -10.28 -10.86
CA GLY A 22 -1.57 -11.63 -10.81
C GLY A 22 -2.66 -11.86 -11.87
N ILE A 23 -3.57 -10.89 -12.04
CA ILE A 23 -4.63 -10.98 -13.06
C ILE A 23 -4.06 -10.87 -14.47
N LEU A 24 -3.14 -9.92 -14.70
CA LEU A 24 -2.48 -9.75 -16.00
C LEU A 24 -1.72 -11.01 -16.42
N ALA A 25 -1.01 -11.65 -15.49
CA ALA A 25 -0.29 -12.90 -15.73
C ALA A 25 -1.24 -14.05 -16.09
N ALA A 26 -2.39 -14.16 -15.41
CA ALA A 26 -3.42 -15.14 -15.78
C ALA A 26 -4.02 -14.89 -17.18
N GLY A 27 -4.00 -13.63 -17.63
CA GLY A 27 -4.31 -13.23 -19.00
C GLY A 27 -3.18 -13.41 -20.02
N GLY A 28 -2.06 -14.03 -19.63
CA GLY A 28 -0.91 -14.28 -20.50
C GLY A 28 0.06 -13.09 -20.63
N PHE A 29 0.03 -12.14 -19.70
CA PHE A 29 0.96 -11.02 -19.65
C PHE A 29 1.71 -10.95 -18.33
N ASP A 30 2.92 -11.48 -18.32
CA ASP A 30 3.79 -11.33 -17.17
C ASP A 30 4.44 -9.94 -17.18
N VAL A 31 4.25 -9.18 -16.11
CA VAL A 31 4.81 -7.83 -15.93
C VAL A 31 5.27 -7.67 -14.50
N ASP A 32 6.46 -7.09 -14.36
CA ASP A 32 7.06 -6.84 -13.07
C ASP A 32 6.22 -5.84 -12.25
N GLU A 33 6.13 -6.09 -10.94
CA GLU A 33 5.30 -5.29 -10.04
C GLU A 33 5.75 -3.82 -10.00
N GLU A 34 7.05 -3.55 -10.00
CA GLU A 34 7.57 -2.18 -10.01
C GLU A 34 7.14 -1.39 -11.24
N VAL A 35 6.96 -2.06 -12.39
CA VAL A 35 6.51 -1.42 -13.63
C VAL A 35 5.04 -1.06 -13.52
N VAL A 36 4.20 -1.96 -13.01
CA VAL A 36 2.79 -1.65 -12.74
C VAL A 36 2.70 -0.52 -11.72
N PHE A 37 3.39 -0.63 -10.58
CA PHE A 37 3.36 0.35 -9.50
C PHE A 37 3.78 1.75 -9.94
N GLY A 38 4.91 1.86 -10.65
CA GLY A 38 5.42 3.14 -11.12
C GLY A 38 4.56 3.79 -12.21
N LEU A 39 4.05 3.00 -13.17
CA LEU A 39 3.17 3.51 -14.22
C LEU A 39 1.77 3.86 -13.72
N ASP A 40 1.29 3.18 -12.68
CA ASP A 40 -0.02 3.49 -12.09
C ASP A 40 0.01 4.83 -11.34
N GLY A 41 1.18 5.18 -10.80
CA GLY A 41 1.42 6.44 -10.12
C GLY A 41 0.78 6.51 -8.74
N GLY A 42 0.67 7.74 -8.23
CA GLY A 42 0.16 8.00 -6.88
C GLY A 42 1.11 7.59 -5.76
N PHE A 43 2.34 7.14 -6.06
CA PHE A 43 3.37 6.99 -5.04
C PHE A 43 3.69 8.34 -4.38
N GLY A 44 3.99 8.31 -3.09
CA GLY A 44 4.59 9.45 -2.42
C GLY A 44 4.52 9.31 -0.91
N PHE A 45 3.92 10.31 -0.29
CA PHE A 45 3.70 10.34 1.15
C PHE A 45 2.36 10.99 1.44
N SER A 46 1.62 10.47 2.41
CA SER A 46 0.38 11.04 2.91
C SER A 46 0.38 11.01 4.43
N PHE A 47 0.05 12.14 5.05
CA PHE A 47 -0.05 12.27 6.50
C PHE A 47 -1.38 12.91 6.91
N PHE A 48 -2.11 12.23 7.80
CA PHE A 48 -3.38 12.69 8.34
C PHE A 48 -3.32 12.61 9.87
N PRO A 49 -3.16 13.74 10.57
CA PRO A 49 -3.19 13.74 12.03
C PRO A 49 -4.59 13.41 12.52
N ALA A 50 -4.67 12.65 13.61
CA ALA A 50 -5.93 12.29 14.23
C ALA A 50 -6.19 13.12 15.49
N ASN A 51 -7.47 13.33 15.81
CA ASN A 51 -7.89 14.10 16.98
C ASN A 51 -7.69 13.31 18.27
N GLY A 52 -7.30 14.02 19.34
CA GLY A 52 -7.07 13.44 20.66
C GLY A 52 -6.01 12.35 20.63
N ASN A 53 -6.32 11.24 21.31
CA ASN A 53 -5.38 10.12 21.45
C ASN A 53 -5.40 9.12 20.28
N ALA A 54 -6.32 9.23 19.32
CA ALA A 54 -6.34 8.36 18.14
C ALA A 54 -4.99 8.42 17.40
N PRO A 55 -4.48 7.32 16.85
CA PRO A 55 -3.18 7.34 16.20
C PRO A 55 -3.26 8.09 14.87
N ASP A 56 -2.26 8.90 14.59
CA ASP A 56 -2.11 9.60 13.32
C ASP A 56 -1.83 8.60 12.18
N ILE A 57 -2.21 8.95 10.95
CA ILE A 57 -2.10 8.07 9.78
C ILE A 57 -0.96 8.48 8.85
N VAL A 58 -0.08 7.53 8.55
CA VAL A 58 1.01 7.64 7.57
C VAL A 58 0.80 6.61 6.45
N VAL A 59 0.92 7.04 5.17
CA VAL A 59 0.76 6.17 4.00
C VAL A 59 1.79 6.50 2.92
N GLY A 60 2.38 5.48 2.28
CA GLY A 60 3.35 5.62 1.19
C GLY A 60 2.74 5.85 -0.21
N LYS A 61 1.42 6.01 -0.30
CA LYS A 61 0.65 6.25 -1.53
C LYS A 61 -0.40 7.33 -1.28
N GLN A 62 -0.69 8.13 -2.31
CA GLN A 62 -1.55 9.31 -2.29
C GLN A 62 -2.87 9.08 -3.04
N GLU A 63 -2.90 8.12 -3.96
CA GLU A 63 -4.08 7.72 -4.73
C GLU A 63 -4.33 6.23 -4.55
N ILE A 64 -5.59 5.80 -4.65
CA ILE A 64 -6.00 4.39 -4.64
C ILE A 64 -6.60 4.07 -6.00
N MET A 65 -6.15 2.98 -6.64
CA MET A 65 -6.68 2.50 -7.92
C MET A 65 -6.74 3.55 -9.04
N PRO A 66 -5.64 4.26 -9.36
CA PRO A 66 -5.63 5.21 -10.48
C PRO A 66 -5.80 4.50 -11.85
N LEU A 67 -5.45 3.21 -11.94
CA LEU A 67 -5.59 2.35 -13.13
C LEU A 67 -4.91 2.93 -14.39
N ARG A 68 -3.91 3.80 -14.22
CA ARG A 68 -3.12 4.38 -15.31
C ARG A 68 -2.26 3.32 -15.97
N ALA A 69 -1.70 2.37 -15.21
CA ALA A 69 -0.91 1.27 -15.76
C ALA A 69 -1.74 0.40 -16.71
N ALA A 70 -2.93 -0.01 -16.27
CA ALA A 70 -3.88 -0.79 -17.08
C ALA A 70 -4.25 -0.06 -18.39
N ARG A 71 -4.53 1.25 -18.32
CA ARG A 71 -4.80 2.07 -19.51
C ARG A 71 -3.61 2.11 -20.49
N LEU A 72 -2.38 2.27 -19.99
CA LEU A 72 -1.16 2.27 -20.81
C LEU A 72 -0.89 0.92 -21.48
N MET A 73 -1.34 -0.18 -20.86
CA MET A 73 -1.31 -1.54 -21.40
C MET A 73 -2.50 -1.86 -22.34
N GLY A 74 -3.39 -0.89 -22.55
CA GLY A 74 -4.60 -1.10 -23.36
C GLY A 74 -5.54 -2.14 -22.76
N VAL A 75 -5.49 -2.32 -21.43
CA VAL A 75 -6.34 -3.23 -20.68
C VAL A 75 -7.58 -2.48 -20.23
N GLU A 76 -8.73 -2.93 -20.72
CA GLU A 76 -10.02 -2.44 -20.25
C GLU A 76 -10.34 -3.03 -18.87
N VAL A 77 -10.74 -2.20 -17.91
CA VAL A 77 -11.07 -2.64 -16.55
C VAL A 77 -12.56 -2.40 -16.31
N GLY A 78 -13.33 -3.48 -16.24
CA GLY A 78 -14.75 -3.46 -15.92
C GLY A 78 -14.99 -3.40 -14.40
N LEU A 79 -15.89 -2.52 -13.97
CA LEU A 79 -16.31 -2.39 -12.57
C LEU A 79 -17.66 -3.07 -12.36
N HIS A 80 -17.72 -4.01 -11.42
CA HIS A 80 -18.94 -4.72 -11.05
C HIS A 80 -19.17 -4.65 -9.53
N THR A 81 -20.42 -4.80 -9.11
CA THR A 81 -20.80 -4.82 -7.67
C THR A 81 -21.64 -6.07 -7.36
N PRO A 82 -21.05 -7.27 -7.37
CA PRO A 82 -21.76 -8.49 -7.02
C PRO A 82 -22.13 -8.45 -5.54
N ARG A 83 -23.44 -8.38 -5.26
CA ARG A 83 -24.01 -8.27 -3.89
C ARG A 83 -24.25 -9.61 -3.20
N SER A 84 -23.95 -10.72 -3.87
CA SER A 84 -24.06 -12.06 -3.31
C SER A 84 -22.90 -12.94 -3.76
N SER A 85 -22.63 -14.00 -3.00
CA SER A 85 -21.65 -15.03 -3.33
C SER A 85 -21.95 -15.68 -4.69
N ALA A 86 -23.22 -15.94 -4.99
CA ALA A 86 -23.65 -16.46 -6.29
C ALA A 86 -23.32 -15.49 -7.43
N ALA A 87 -23.54 -14.18 -7.25
CA ALA A 87 -23.17 -13.18 -8.25
C ALA A 87 -21.65 -13.09 -8.46
N LEU A 88 -20.86 -13.20 -7.38
CA LEU A 88 -19.40 -13.24 -7.46
C LEU A 88 -18.92 -14.50 -8.21
N ALA A 89 -19.44 -15.67 -7.84
CA ALA A 89 -19.13 -16.94 -8.50
C ALA A 89 -19.49 -16.91 -10.00
N LYS A 90 -20.64 -16.30 -10.36
CA LYS A 90 -21.03 -16.11 -11.76
C LYS A 90 -20.02 -15.28 -12.55
N LEU A 91 -19.45 -14.22 -11.95
CA LEU A 91 -18.41 -13.44 -12.61
C LEU A 91 -17.14 -14.29 -12.82
N LEU A 92 -16.71 -15.01 -11.78
CA LEU A 92 -15.53 -15.89 -11.81
C LEU A 92 -15.65 -17.05 -12.81
N ALA A 93 -16.86 -17.42 -13.23
CA ALA A 93 -17.05 -18.39 -14.31
C ALA A 93 -16.52 -17.92 -15.68
N SER A 94 -16.27 -16.61 -15.85
CA SER A 94 -15.88 -16.00 -17.12
C SER A 94 -14.55 -15.25 -17.08
N THR A 95 -13.83 -15.28 -15.96
CA THR A 95 -12.56 -14.56 -15.76
C THR A 95 -11.65 -15.34 -14.80
N PRO A 96 -10.32 -15.34 -14.98
CA PRO A 96 -9.42 -16.13 -14.14
C PRO A 96 -9.39 -15.68 -12.67
N ALA A 97 -9.68 -14.41 -12.39
CA ALA A 97 -9.84 -13.86 -11.06
C ALA A 97 -10.52 -12.48 -11.14
N VAL A 98 -11.05 -12.03 -10.01
CA VAL A 98 -11.47 -10.63 -9.84
C VAL A 98 -10.65 -9.98 -8.73
N MET A 99 -10.23 -8.74 -8.95
CA MET A 99 -9.60 -7.93 -7.92
C MET A 99 -10.69 -7.25 -7.11
N THR A 100 -10.62 -7.31 -5.78
CA THR A 100 -11.61 -6.66 -4.92
C THR A 100 -10.95 -5.96 -3.76
N ARG A 101 -11.53 -4.82 -3.40
CA ARG A 101 -11.15 -4.10 -2.21
C ARG A 101 -11.85 -4.72 -1.00
N VAL A 102 -11.13 -4.86 0.10
CA VAL A 102 -11.59 -5.50 1.33
C VAL A 102 -11.14 -4.70 2.54
N ASP A 103 -11.88 -4.86 3.62
CA ASP A 103 -11.43 -4.52 4.95
C ASP A 103 -10.57 -5.67 5.50
N LEU A 104 -9.26 -5.44 5.55
CA LEU A 104 -8.28 -6.41 6.03
C LEU A 104 -8.60 -6.89 7.45
N GLY A 105 -9.13 -5.99 8.30
CA GLY A 105 -9.49 -6.31 9.69
C GLY A 105 -10.53 -7.43 9.83
N LEU A 106 -11.32 -7.69 8.79
CA LEU A 106 -12.38 -8.70 8.77
C LEU A 106 -11.96 -10.00 8.08
N LEU A 107 -10.74 -10.09 7.55
CA LEU A 107 -10.24 -11.31 6.94
C LEU A 107 -9.73 -12.29 8.02
N PRO A 108 -10.24 -13.54 8.09
CA PRO A 108 -9.90 -14.47 9.17
C PRO A 108 -8.40 -14.78 9.29
N HIS A 109 -7.72 -14.94 8.15
CA HIS A 109 -6.29 -15.30 8.10
C HIS A 109 -5.34 -14.18 8.57
N TRP A 110 -5.84 -12.95 8.74
CA TRP A 110 -5.10 -11.86 9.37
C TRP A 110 -5.23 -11.83 10.90
N GLY A 111 -6.18 -12.56 11.48
CA GLY A 111 -6.31 -12.70 12.95
C GLY A 111 -6.77 -11.44 13.71
N LEU A 112 -7.22 -10.39 13.02
CA LEU A 112 -7.52 -9.09 13.66
C LEU A 112 -8.91 -8.99 14.28
N GLY A 113 -9.81 -9.95 14.02
CA GLY A 113 -11.14 -10.02 14.62
C GLY A 113 -11.99 -8.73 14.48
N GLY A 114 -11.81 -7.97 13.40
CA GLY A 114 -12.53 -6.73 13.11
C GLY A 114 -12.05 -5.47 13.84
N ARG A 115 -11.01 -5.54 14.67
CA ARG A 115 -10.59 -4.45 15.57
C ARG A 115 -9.68 -3.39 14.92
N SER A 116 -8.99 -3.77 13.85
CA SER A 116 -8.09 -2.88 13.08
C SER A 116 -8.57 -2.79 11.63
N SER A 117 -9.71 -2.13 11.45
CA SER A 117 -10.34 -1.96 10.13
C SER A 117 -9.41 -1.20 9.18
N PHE A 118 -9.16 -1.78 8.00
CA PHE A 118 -8.43 -1.16 6.91
C PHE A 118 -9.07 -1.52 5.57
N GLY A 119 -10.04 -0.71 5.16
CA GLY A 119 -10.84 -0.87 3.96
C GLY A 119 -10.11 -0.60 2.64
N GLY A 120 -8.85 -0.16 2.68
CA GLY A 120 -8.05 0.18 1.50
C GLY A 120 -7.28 -1.01 0.90
N TYR A 121 -7.46 -2.23 1.40
CA TYR A 121 -6.66 -3.38 1.02
C TYR A 121 -7.23 -4.11 -0.20
N PHE A 122 -6.36 -4.69 -1.03
CA PHE A 122 -6.78 -5.44 -2.23
C PHE A 122 -6.33 -6.89 -2.18
N VAL A 123 -7.23 -7.76 -2.62
CA VAL A 123 -6.98 -9.19 -2.83
C VAL A 123 -7.59 -9.62 -4.16
N ASN A 124 -7.09 -10.73 -4.71
CA ASN A 124 -7.71 -11.38 -5.86
C ASN A 124 -8.54 -12.57 -5.41
N VAL A 125 -9.80 -12.64 -5.82
CA VAL A 125 -10.66 -13.82 -5.64
C VAL A 125 -10.57 -14.65 -6.92
N THR A 126 -10.24 -15.94 -6.81
CA THR A 126 -9.88 -16.77 -7.98
C THR A 126 -10.99 -17.77 -8.35
N ARG A 127 -11.59 -18.45 -7.37
CA ARG A 127 -12.68 -19.40 -7.61
C ARG A 127 -13.53 -19.62 -6.37
N GLY A 128 -14.76 -20.11 -6.57
CA GLY A 128 -15.56 -20.68 -5.48
C GLY A 128 -14.99 -22.02 -5.02
N VAL A 129 -15.19 -22.34 -3.74
CA VAL A 129 -14.79 -23.60 -3.09
C VAL A 129 -16.01 -24.14 -2.33
N GLY A 130 -16.51 -25.30 -2.76
CA GLY A 130 -17.62 -25.98 -2.08
C GLY A 130 -18.94 -25.20 -1.98
N GLY A 131 -19.13 -24.12 -2.76
CA GLY A 131 -20.34 -23.29 -2.74
C GLY A 131 -20.44 -22.28 -1.58
N GLU A 132 -19.69 -22.49 -0.50
CA GLU A 132 -19.76 -21.68 0.73
C GLU A 132 -18.48 -20.89 1.03
N ALA A 133 -17.44 -21.02 0.20
CA ALA A 133 -16.18 -20.33 0.37
C ALA A 133 -15.58 -19.91 -0.98
N PHE A 134 -14.51 -19.11 -0.92
CA PHE A 134 -13.72 -18.70 -2.07
C PHE A 134 -12.24 -18.91 -1.80
N GLU A 135 -11.49 -19.28 -2.85
CA GLU A 135 -10.05 -19.15 -2.83
C GLU A 135 -9.67 -17.69 -3.09
N VAL A 136 -8.84 -17.14 -2.20
CA VAL A 136 -8.36 -15.76 -2.21
C VAL A 136 -6.84 -15.78 -2.30
N SER A 137 -6.32 -15.11 -3.33
CA SER A 137 -4.91 -14.79 -3.46
C SER A 137 -4.64 -13.45 -2.78
N ASP A 138 -4.13 -13.51 -1.57
CA ASP A 138 -3.70 -12.35 -0.79
C ASP A 138 -2.18 -12.14 -0.95
N PRO A 139 -1.72 -11.04 -1.59
CA PRO A 139 -0.30 -10.82 -1.89
C PRO A 139 0.64 -10.83 -0.68
N ALA A 140 0.12 -10.68 0.54
CA ALA A 140 0.91 -10.74 1.77
C ALA A 140 1.40 -12.16 2.14
N PHE A 141 0.71 -13.21 1.68
CA PHE A 141 0.89 -14.59 2.12
C PHE A 141 1.59 -15.43 1.06
N ASP A 142 2.26 -16.52 1.46
CA ASP A 142 2.98 -17.42 0.55
C ASP A 142 2.07 -18.33 -0.28
N THR A 143 0.84 -18.57 0.19
CA THR A 143 -0.11 -19.49 -0.44
C THR A 143 -1.50 -18.85 -0.49
N PRO A 144 -2.33 -19.23 -1.48
CA PRO A 144 -3.72 -18.79 -1.49
C PRO A 144 -4.46 -19.35 -0.27
N VAL A 145 -5.40 -18.58 0.25
CA VAL A 145 -6.18 -18.92 1.43
C VAL A 145 -7.63 -19.18 1.04
N VAL A 146 -8.34 -20.00 1.82
CA VAL A 146 -9.78 -20.22 1.66
C VAL A 146 -10.50 -19.35 2.66
N VAL A 147 -11.40 -18.49 2.18
CA VAL A 147 -12.19 -17.56 3.00
C VAL A 147 -13.66 -17.92 2.86
N GLY A 148 -14.35 -18.06 4.00
CA GLY A 148 -15.80 -18.29 4.03
C GLY A 148 -16.54 -17.16 3.30
N ALA A 149 -17.61 -17.51 2.59
CA ALA A 149 -18.34 -16.55 1.78
C ALA A 149 -18.94 -15.41 2.62
N ALA A 150 -19.38 -15.70 3.85
CA ALA A 150 -19.88 -14.70 4.79
C ALA A 150 -18.78 -13.70 5.21
N ASP A 151 -17.59 -14.20 5.55
CA ASP A 151 -16.45 -13.36 5.96
C ASP A 151 -15.95 -12.48 4.81
N LEU A 152 -15.82 -13.07 3.61
CA LEU A 152 -15.42 -12.31 2.42
C LEU A 152 -16.46 -11.23 2.07
N ASP A 153 -17.76 -11.53 2.21
CA ASP A 153 -18.82 -10.56 1.97
C ASP A 153 -18.81 -9.43 3.00
N ALA A 154 -18.61 -9.76 4.29
CA ALA A 154 -18.46 -8.79 5.36
C ALA A 154 -17.25 -7.86 5.12
N ALA A 155 -16.08 -8.43 4.79
CA ALA A 155 -14.88 -7.69 4.46
C ALA A 155 -15.09 -6.76 3.26
N ARG A 156 -15.77 -7.21 2.20
CA ARG A 156 -16.09 -6.41 1.01
C ARG A 156 -17.16 -5.33 1.26
N ALA A 157 -18.03 -5.53 2.25
CA ALA A 157 -19.15 -4.65 2.56
C ALA A 157 -18.87 -3.64 3.68
N SER A 158 -17.74 -3.77 4.35
CA SER A 158 -17.39 -2.99 5.55
C SER A 158 -17.63 -1.48 5.36
N ARG A 159 -18.05 -0.86 6.47
CA ARG A 159 -18.28 0.58 6.61
C ARG A 159 -17.39 1.21 7.69
N SER A 160 -16.49 0.41 8.27
CA SER A 160 -15.68 0.77 9.44
C SER A 160 -14.36 1.48 9.10
N SER A 161 -14.11 1.75 7.82
CA SER A 161 -12.90 2.41 7.31
C SER A 161 -13.20 3.63 6.41
N PRO A 162 -13.99 4.64 6.84
CA PRO A 162 -14.16 5.85 6.05
C PRO A 162 -12.82 6.60 5.90
N PRO A 163 -12.51 7.20 4.72
CA PRO A 163 -13.33 7.27 3.50
C PRO A 163 -13.10 6.11 2.51
N VAL A 164 -12.31 5.09 2.88
CA VAL A 164 -11.83 4.03 1.98
C VAL A 164 -12.64 2.74 2.04
N ASN A 165 -13.92 2.79 2.44
CA ASN A 165 -14.78 1.62 2.60
C ASN A 165 -14.93 0.77 1.31
N PRO A 166 -14.77 -0.57 1.36
CA PRO A 166 -14.64 -1.45 0.18
C PRO A 166 -15.83 -1.53 -0.81
N ASP A 167 -17.05 -1.13 -0.43
CA ASP A 167 -18.22 -0.93 -1.32
C ASP A 167 -18.63 -2.12 -2.22
N ARG A 168 -18.17 -3.34 -1.91
CA ARG A 168 -18.43 -4.57 -2.68
C ARG A 168 -17.97 -4.52 -4.13
N LYS A 169 -17.15 -3.53 -4.50
CA LYS A 169 -16.63 -3.33 -5.86
C LYS A 169 -15.64 -4.44 -6.21
N VAL A 170 -15.77 -4.96 -7.42
CA VAL A 170 -14.82 -5.88 -8.03
C VAL A 170 -14.40 -5.37 -9.41
N TYR A 171 -13.14 -5.58 -9.74
CA TYR A 171 -12.51 -5.14 -10.98
C TYR A 171 -12.17 -6.37 -11.81
N VAL A 172 -12.65 -6.39 -13.05
CA VAL A 172 -12.42 -7.45 -14.03
C VAL A 172 -11.56 -6.87 -15.14
N PHE A 173 -10.40 -7.48 -15.39
CA PHE A 173 -9.45 -7.00 -16.39
C PHE A 173 -9.69 -7.75 -17.70
N GLY A 174 -9.82 -6.99 -18.78
CA GLY A 174 -9.85 -7.52 -20.13
C GLY A 174 -8.47 -7.95 -20.62
N PRO A 175 -8.38 -8.48 -21.85
CA PRO A 175 -7.10 -8.83 -22.45
C PRO A 175 -6.24 -7.59 -22.72
N ARG A 176 -4.93 -7.73 -22.56
CA ARG A 176 -3.96 -6.72 -22.95
C ARG A 176 -4.00 -6.49 -24.46
N ARG A 177 -4.00 -5.22 -24.88
CA ARG A 177 -3.93 -4.82 -26.30
C ARG A 177 -2.59 -4.20 -26.69
N THR A 178 -1.85 -3.65 -25.74
CA THR A 178 -0.55 -3.00 -25.99
C THR A 178 0.47 -3.36 -24.92
N THR A 179 1.75 -3.34 -25.28
CA THR A 179 2.84 -3.42 -24.30
C THR A 179 3.41 -2.01 -24.11
N PRO A 180 3.42 -1.47 -22.88
CA PRO A 180 3.92 -0.12 -22.63
C PRO A 180 5.41 -0.07 -22.93
N ARG A 181 5.82 0.87 -23.79
CA ARG A 181 7.23 1.11 -24.09
C ARG A 181 7.83 1.98 -23.00
N LEU A 182 8.52 1.38 -22.04
CA LEU A 182 8.99 2.09 -20.84
C LEU A 182 9.88 3.30 -21.16
N ARG A 183 10.68 3.24 -22.24
CA ARG A 183 11.46 4.38 -22.75
C ARG A 183 10.60 5.64 -23.02
N LEU A 184 9.34 5.45 -23.43
CA LEU A 184 8.43 6.55 -23.76
C LEU A 184 7.55 6.95 -22.57
N VAL A 185 6.96 5.97 -21.88
CA VAL A 185 5.97 6.23 -20.82
C VAL A 185 6.60 6.40 -19.43
N GLY A 186 7.78 5.83 -19.20
CA GLY A 186 8.53 5.94 -17.95
C GLY A 186 8.83 7.39 -17.58
N PRO A 187 9.45 8.19 -18.46
CA PRO A 187 9.69 9.61 -18.19
C PRO A 187 8.42 10.41 -17.87
N VAL A 188 7.27 10.07 -18.49
CA VAL A 188 5.98 10.72 -18.19
C VAL A 188 5.51 10.38 -16.77
N ALA A 189 5.61 9.11 -16.38
CA ALA A 189 5.29 8.66 -15.03
C ALA A 189 6.23 9.29 -13.98
N VAL A 190 7.52 9.43 -14.30
CA VAL A 190 8.50 10.07 -13.42
C VAL A 190 8.25 11.57 -13.25
N ARG A 191 7.89 12.30 -14.32
CA ARG A 191 7.48 13.72 -14.17
C ARG A 191 6.26 13.86 -13.27
N THR A 192 5.31 12.92 -13.36
CA THR A 192 4.14 12.87 -12.48
C THR A 192 4.55 12.62 -11.04
N LEU A 193 5.44 11.65 -10.79
CA LEU A 193 6.05 11.38 -9.49
C LEU A 193 6.71 12.64 -8.90
N CYS A 194 7.55 13.35 -9.67
CA CYS A 194 8.21 14.56 -9.21
C CYS A 194 7.20 15.62 -8.75
N ARG A 195 6.15 15.87 -9.54
CA ARG A 195 5.09 16.83 -9.18
C ARG A 195 4.36 16.40 -7.91
N ASP A 196 3.92 15.15 -7.84
CA ASP A 196 3.06 14.63 -6.77
C ASP A 196 3.81 14.53 -5.42
N VAL A 197 5.13 14.37 -5.44
CA VAL A 197 5.96 14.34 -4.22
C VAL A 197 6.49 15.73 -3.85
N LEU A 198 7.06 16.50 -4.79
CA LEU A 198 7.74 17.76 -4.47
C LEU A 198 6.76 18.92 -4.27
N GLY A 199 5.72 19.00 -5.09
CA GLY A 199 4.76 20.12 -5.10
C GLY A 199 3.30 19.66 -5.20
N PRO A 200 2.81 18.80 -4.29
CA PRO A 200 1.42 18.36 -4.33
C PRO A 200 0.45 19.50 -4.00
N GLY A 201 -0.78 19.38 -4.48
CA GLY A 201 -1.87 20.34 -4.21
C GLY A 201 -2.39 20.37 -2.77
N SER A 202 -1.84 19.54 -1.86
CA SER A 202 -2.28 19.44 -0.47
C SER A 202 -1.10 19.38 0.50
N ARG A 203 -1.23 20.04 1.65
CA ARG A 203 -0.23 20.05 2.73
C ARG A 203 -0.10 18.70 3.45
N SER A 204 -1.02 17.78 3.21
CA SER A 204 -0.96 16.41 3.75
C SER A 204 -0.19 15.45 2.85
N LEU A 205 0.20 15.86 1.65
CA LEU A 205 0.81 15.00 0.65
C LEU A 205 2.28 15.36 0.43
N GLY A 206 3.08 14.38 0.01
CA GLY A 206 4.46 14.53 -0.45
C GLY A 206 5.39 15.12 0.61
N ILE A 207 6.36 15.91 0.17
CA ILE A 207 7.30 16.66 1.03
C ILE A 207 6.55 17.57 2.02
N PRO A 208 5.49 18.31 1.65
CA PRO A 208 4.66 19.04 2.63
C PRO A 208 4.07 18.14 3.72
N GLY A 209 3.58 16.95 3.37
CA GLY A 209 3.07 15.97 4.31
C GLY A 209 4.14 15.49 5.30
N MET A 210 5.36 15.24 4.82
CA MET A 210 6.49 14.86 5.68
C MET A 210 6.86 15.97 6.67
N LYS A 211 6.86 17.23 6.23
CA LYS A 211 7.03 18.39 7.13
C LYS A 211 5.92 18.46 8.18
N ARG A 212 4.69 18.17 7.80
CA ARG A 212 3.55 18.14 8.72
C ARG A 212 3.68 17.02 9.75
N LEU A 213 4.18 15.85 9.34
CA LEU A 213 4.51 14.76 10.27
C LEU A 213 5.59 15.19 11.27
N ILE A 214 6.68 15.83 10.81
CA ILE A 214 7.74 16.38 11.69
C ILE A 214 7.14 17.30 12.77
N THR A 215 6.29 18.26 12.37
CA THR A 215 5.64 19.17 13.32
C THR A 215 4.71 18.45 14.28
N ALA A 216 3.93 17.48 13.80
CA ALA A 216 3.00 16.71 14.63
C ALA A 216 3.74 15.81 15.63
N ALA A 217 4.80 15.13 15.17
CA ALA A 217 5.63 14.25 15.96
C ALA A 217 6.21 14.96 17.18
N ALA A 218 6.80 16.14 16.99
CA ALA A 218 7.32 16.97 18.06
C ALA A 218 6.27 17.38 19.12
N ALA A 219 4.97 17.33 18.80
CA ALA A 219 3.89 17.60 19.73
C ALA A 219 3.37 16.35 20.46
N TRP A 220 3.64 15.13 19.97
CA TRP A 220 3.09 13.89 20.51
C TRP A 220 3.35 13.67 22.01
N PRO A 221 4.55 13.94 22.57
CA PRO A 221 4.78 13.78 24.01
C PRO A 221 3.82 14.58 24.88
N ARG A 222 3.34 15.71 24.36
CA ARG A 222 2.38 16.60 25.03
C ARG A 222 0.92 16.28 24.69
N SER A 223 0.62 15.80 23.49
CA SER A 223 -0.76 15.62 23.01
C SER A 223 -1.30 14.19 23.18
N LYS A 224 -0.45 13.16 23.12
CA LYS A 224 -0.86 11.75 23.29
C LYS A 224 -0.61 11.33 24.74
N ARG A 225 -1.64 11.36 25.58
CA ARG A 225 -1.52 11.15 27.04
C ARG A 225 -2.52 10.14 27.59
N GLY A 226 -2.14 9.53 28.71
CA GLY A 226 -2.96 8.57 29.42
C GLY A 226 -2.94 7.19 28.76
N GLU A 227 -3.79 6.31 29.28
CA GLU A 227 -3.89 4.93 28.85
C GLU A 227 -4.98 4.77 27.79
N VAL A 228 -4.69 3.98 26.76
CA VAL A 228 -5.58 3.72 25.63
C VAL A 228 -5.60 2.23 25.30
N GLU A 229 -6.68 1.80 24.64
CA GLU A 229 -6.77 0.48 24.05
C GLU A 229 -5.95 0.38 22.76
N ASP A 230 -5.28 -0.74 22.58
CA ASP A 230 -4.64 -1.19 21.34
C ASP A 230 -4.84 -2.70 21.17
N VAL A 231 -4.39 -3.22 20.04
CA VAL A 231 -4.39 -4.65 19.73
C VAL A 231 -2.94 -5.09 19.52
N ASP A 232 -2.52 -6.21 20.11
CA ASP A 232 -1.18 -6.77 19.88
C ASP A 232 -1.10 -7.54 18.54
N LEU A 233 0.05 -8.17 18.27
CA LEU A 233 0.28 -8.91 17.02
C LEU A 233 -0.60 -10.17 16.91
N GLU A 234 -1.07 -10.69 18.05
CA GLU A 234 -1.96 -11.86 18.14
C GLU A 234 -3.45 -11.48 18.13
N GLY A 235 -3.78 -10.20 17.92
CA GLY A 235 -5.17 -9.75 17.90
C GLY A 235 -5.78 -9.55 19.29
N ARG A 236 -4.99 -9.64 20.37
CA ARG A 236 -5.48 -9.49 21.76
C ARG A 236 -5.53 -8.02 22.14
N VAL A 237 -6.55 -7.68 22.92
CA VAL A 237 -6.72 -6.33 23.46
C VAL A 237 -5.68 -6.09 24.54
N ILE A 238 -4.94 -5.01 24.39
CA ILE A 238 -3.98 -4.53 25.38
C ILE A 238 -4.29 -3.08 25.74
N ARG A 239 -3.84 -2.67 26.92
CA ARG A 239 -3.85 -1.26 27.34
C ARG A 239 -2.42 -0.76 27.37
N THR A 240 -2.19 0.42 26.81
CA THR A 240 -0.84 0.98 26.66
C THR A 240 -0.89 2.51 26.74
N ASP A 241 0.27 3.13 26.94
CA ASP A 241 0.39 4.60 26.90
C ASP A 241 0.04 5.12 25.50
N ALA A 242 -0.70 6.22 25.43
CA ALA A 242 -1.13 6.81 24.16
C ALA A 242 0.03 7.19 23.23
N LEU A 243 1.18 7.61 23.77
CA LEU A 243 2.39 7.89 22.98
C LEU A 243 3.00 6.58 22.45
N ALA A 244 3.06 5.54 23.29
CA ALA A 244 3.55 4.23 22.87
C ALA A 244 2.71 3.67 21.72
N ARG A 245 1.37 3.78 21.81
CA ARG A 245 0.46 3.39 20.74
C ARG A 245 0.67 4.19 19.46
N GLN A 246 0.85 5.52 19.57
CA GLN A 246 1.12 6.37 18.40
C GLN A 246 2.38 5.91 17.67
N LEU A 247 3.46 5.64 18.40
CA LEU A 247 4.72 5.14 17.84
C LEU A 247 4.55 3.75 17.21
N LEU A 248 3.79 2.86 17.85
CA LEU A 248 3.48 1.53 17.31
C LEU A 248 2.73 1.60 16.00
N HIS A 249 1.73 2.47 15.96
CA HIS A 249 0.90 2.61 14.79
C HIS A 249 1.72 3.12 13.60
N VAL A 250 2.63 4.07 13.82
CA VAL A 250 3.56 4.54 12.78
C VAL A 250 4.48 3.41 12.32
N GLY A 251 5.06 2.63 13.25
CA GLY A 251 5.88 1.46 12.89
C GLY A 251 5.12 0.43 12.04
N ARG A 252 3.89 0.09 12.44
CA ARG A 252 2.99 -0.80 11.69
C ARG A 252 2.63 -0.27 10.31
N GLN A 253 2.44 1.05 10.18
CA GLN A 253 2.15 1.69 8.90
C GLN A 253 3.35 1.69 7.94
N ILE A 254 4.57 1.74 8.46
CA ILE A 254 5.79 1.69 7.66
C ILE A 254 6.07 0.26 7.15
N GLU A 255 5.90 -0.74 8.03
CA GLU A 255 6.32 -2.13 7.74
C GLU A 255 5.18 -3.05 7.31
N SER A 256 4.03 -2.99 7.98
CA SER A 256 3.00 -4.04 7.89
C SER A 256 1.81 -3.65 7.00
N PHE A 257 1.29 -2.42 7.12
CA PHE A 257 0.11 -2.01 6.36
C PHE A 257 0.46 -1.68 4.90
N GLY A 258 0.45 -2.72 4.06
CA GLY A 258 0.74 -2.63 2.64
C GLY A 258 2.12 -3.17 2.27
N THR A 259 2.61 -4.22 2.93
CA THR A 259 3.54 -5.26 2.42
C THR A 259 4.82 -4.88 1.66
N GLY A 260 5.35 -3.65 1.80
CA GLY A 260 6.56 -3.26 1.09
C GLY A 260 7.77 -2.86 1.93
N GLY A 261 7.56 -2.59 3.22
CA GLY A 261 8.56 -1.95 4.07
C GLY A 261 8.95 -0.56 3.55
N GLY A 262 9.34 0.33 4.45
CA GLY A 262 9.83 1.65 4.06
C GLY A 262 8.89 2.44 3.14
N LEU A 263 7.57 2.30 3.33
CA LEU A 263 6.53 3.07 2.61
C LEU A 263 6.69 3.04 1.06
N PHE A 264 7.00 1.88 0.50
CA PHE A 264 7.16 1.63 -0.95
C PHE A 264 8.34 2.30 -1.64
N ARG A 265 9.21 3.01 -0.92
CA ARG A 265 10.41 3.62 -1.52
C ARG A 265 11.27 2.60 -2.27
N PRO A 266 11.52 1.39 -1.74
CA PRO A 266 12.28 0.38 -2.49
C PRO A 266 11.61 -0.04 -3.80
N LEU A 267 10.27 -0.15 -3.82
CA LEU A 267 9.53 -0.50 -5.04
C LEU A 267 9.63 0.62 -6.09
N MET A 268 9.57 1.88 -5.65
CA MET A 268 9.81 3.03 -6.53
C MET A 268 11.26 3.07 -7.04
N GLY A 269 12.25 2.74 -6.20
CA GLY A 269 13.64 2.57 -6.61
C GLY A 269 13.78 1.55 -7.74
N ARG A 270 13.17 0.36 -7.59
CA ARG A 270 13.15 -0.67 -8.65
C ARG A 270 12.53 -0.16 -9.94
N PHE A 271 11.43 0.60 -9.87
CA PHE A 271 10.82 1.19 -11.06
C PHE A 271 11.78 2.16 -11.77
N LEU A 272 12.43 3.05 -11.02
CA LEU A 272 13.41 3.99 -11.57
C LEU A 272 14.61 3.26 -12.21
N THR A 273 15.07 2.14 -11.63
CA THR A 273 16.07 1.27 -12.26
C THR A 273 15.59 0.74 -13.62
N ARG A 274 14.33 0.29 -13.73
CA ARG A 274 13.76 -0.16 -15.02
C ARG A 274 13.69 0.99 -16.03
N VAL A 275 13.31 2.19 -15.60
CA VAL A 275 13.28 3.37 -16.48
C VAL A 275 14.69 3.72 -16.95
N ALA A 276 15.68 3.74 -16.05
CA ALA A 276 17.09 3.98 -16.37
C ALA A 276 17.59 3.04 -17.47
N ALA A 277 17.35 1.73 -17.31
CA ALA A 277 17.75 0.72 -18.29
C ALA A 277 17.03 0.89 -19.65
N ALA A 278 15.77 1.36 -19.64
CA ALA A 278 15.00 1.55 -20.87
C ALA A 278 15.36 2.84 -21.63
N THR A 279 15.84 3.87 -20.93
CA THR A 279 16.17 5.18 -21.52
C THR A 279 17.67 5.41 -21.71
N ASP A 280 18.52 4.61 -21.06
CA ASP A 280 19.96 4.82 -20.96
C ASP A 280 20.31 6.20 -20.38
N ASP A 281 19.55 6.62 -19.35
CA ASP A 281 19.76 7.91 -18.67
C ASP A 281 20.19 7.66 -17.21
N PRO A 282 21.45 7.98 -16.87
CA PRO A 282 22.02 7.65 -15.56
C PRO A 282 21.32 8.37 -14.40
N ARG A 283 20.63 9.49 -14.65
CA ARG A 283 19.92 10.24 -13.60
C ARG A 283 18.81 9.42 -12.95
N TYR A 284 18.14 8.55 -13.70
CA TYR A 284 17.13 7.65 -13.12
C TYR A 284 17.77 6.59 -12.22
N ALA A 285 18.97 6.09 -12.57
CA ALA A 285 19.70 5.14 -11.73
C ALA A 285 20.18 5.78 -10.43
N GLU A 286 20.76 6.99 -10.51
CA GLU A 286 21.14 7.77 -9.32
C GLU A 286 19.95 8.05 -8.40
N SER A 287 18.80 8.39 -9.00
CA SER A 287 17.55 8.61 -8.26
C SER A 287 17.02 7.32 -7.63
N ALA A 288 17.17 6.18 -8.31
CA ALA A 288 16.80 4.87 -7.77
C ALA A 288 17.58 4.55 -6.48
N GLU A 289 18.90 4.79 -6.49
CA GLU A 289 19.75 4.57 -5.31
C GLU A 289 19.33 5.43 -4.12
N LEU A 290 18.99 6.69 -4.35
CA LEU A 290 18.46 7.58 -3.32
C LEU A 290 17.09 7.11 -2.79
N PHE A 291 16.23 6.52 -3.64
CA PHE A 291 15.00 5.90 -3.15
C PHE A 291 15.27 4.63 -2.32
N PHE A 292 16.27 3.82 -2.67
CA PHE A 292 16.69 2.71 -1.81
C PHE A 292 17.24 3.20 -0.46
N GLU A 293 17.99 4.30 -0.45
CA GLU A 293 18.46 4.95 0.77
C GLU A 293 17.30 5.45 1.65
N SER A 294 16.34 6.19 1.07
CA SER A 294 15.14 6.61 1.80
C SER A 294 14.36 5.40 2.33
N GLY A 295 14.22 4.33 1.54
CA GLY A 295 13.61 3.08 1.96
C GLY A 295 14.26 2.49 3.21
N ARG A 296 15.60 2.41 3.24
CA ARG A 296 16.34 1.91 4.42
C ARG A 296 16.14 2.78 5.66
N LEU A 297 16.09 4.11 5.50
CA LEU A 297 15.82 5.04 6.60
C LEU A 297 14.45 4.75 7.22
N TRP A 298 13.42 4.67 6.38
CA TRP A 298 12.07 4.34 6.84
C TRP A 298 11.99 2.95 7.47
N GLN A 299 12.60 1.92 6.86
CA GLN A 299 12.61 0.56 7.42
C GLN A 299 13.27 0.49 8.79
N THR A 300 14.42 1.17 8.93
CA THR A 300 15.14 1.25 10.21
C THR A 300 14.26 1.92 11.27
N LEU A 301 13.58 3.01 10.93
CA LEU A 301 12.62 3.65 11.83
C LEU A 301 11.47 2.71 12.18
N GLY A 302 10.84 2.09 11.19
CA GLY A 302 9.72 1.16 11.37
C GLY A 302 10.09 0.03 12.33
N ALA A 303 11.21 -0.65 12.09
CA ALA A 303 11.73 -1.70 12.95
C ALA A 303 12.02 -1.21 14.37
N THR A 304 12.65 -0.04 14.51
CA THR A 304 12.95 0.56 15.83
C THR A 304 11.66 0.85 16.60
N LEU A 305 10.66 1.43 15.96
CA LEU A 305 9.37 1.72 16.58
C LEU A 305 8.62 0.45 16.97
N LEU A 306 8.71 -0.62 16.18
CA LEU A 306 8.07 -1.90 16.46
C LEU A 306 8.77 -2.68 17.59
N ALA A 307 10.10 -2.56 17.71
CA ALA A 307 10.90 -3.29 18.69
C ALA A 307 10.84 -2.73 20.12
N ARG A 308 10.09 -1.64 20.34
CA ARG A 308 9.94 -1.01 21.66
C ARG A 308 9.35 -1.98 22.69
N GLY A 309 9.77 -1.86 23.95
CA GLY A 309 9.30 -2.70 25.05
C GLY A 309 7.97 -2.21 25.64
N ALA A 310 7.17 -3.13 26.19
CA ALA A 310 5.97 -2.78 26.95
C ALA A 310 6.27 -1.99 28.24
N THR A 311 7.53 -2.00 28.69
CA THR A 311 8.03 -1.36 29.91
C THR A 311 8.76 -0.04 29.67
N ASP A 312 8.80 0.46 28.44
CA ASP A 312 9.54 1.68 28.11
C ASP A 312 9.02 2.87 28.91
N SER A 313 9.94 3.63 29.52
CA SER A 313 9.57 4.84 30.23
C SER A 313 9.11 5.91 29.25
N ARG A 314 8.33 6.89 29.73
CA ARG A 314 7.89 8.01 28.89
C ARG A 314 9.06 8.86 28.36
N ALA A 315 10.21 8.84 29.05
CA ALA A 315 11.44 9.47 28.57
C ALA A 315 12.02 8.71 27.36
N ASP A 316 12.06 7.38 27.42
CA ASP A 316 12.51 6.53 26.30
C ASP A 316 11.63 6.73 25.06
N LEU A 317 10.30 6.75 25.26
CA LEU A 317 9.34 7.04 24.19
C LEU A 317 9.54 8.43 23.58
N THR A 318 9.95 9.42 24.38
CA THR A 318 10.21 10.78 23.89
C THR A 318 11.48 10.81 23.03
N SER A 319 12.52 10.06 23.39
CA SER A 319 13.72 9.91 22.53
C SER A 319 13.40 9.26 21.18
N LEU A 320 12.47 8.30 21.16
CA LEU A 320 11.98 7.71 19.90
C LEU A 320 11.24 8.75 19.02
N VAL A 321 10.57 9.74 19.61
CA VAL A 321 9.96 10.84 18.85
C VAL A 321 11.02 11.68 18.15
N ASP A 322 12.15 11.94 18.79
CA ASP A 322 13.27 12.65 18.15
C ASP A 322 13.79 11.83 16.97
N GLY A 323 13.95 10.52 17.15
CA GLY A 323 14.31 9.58 16.08
C GLY A 323 13.35 9.59 14.89
N VAL A 324 12.03 9.68 15.12
CA VAL A 324 11.02 9.89 14.05
C VAL A 324 11.31 11.19 13.33
N THR A 325 11.48 12.28 14.06
CA THR A 325 11.62 13.62 13.51
C THR A 325 12.87 13.75 12.64
N ASP A 326 14.00 13.21 13.11
CA ASP A 326 15.27 13.24 12.39
C ASP A 326 15.28 12.31 11.19
N THR A 327 14.73 11.10 11.32
CA THR A 327 14.64 10.16 10.18
C THR A 327 13.76 10.72 9.07
N VAL A 328 12.60 11.31 9.42
CA VAL A 328 11.71 11.92 8.42
C VAL A 328 12.40 13.12 7.75
N ARG A 329 13.21 13.89 8.47
CA ARG A 329 14.00 15.00 7.88
C ARG A 329 15.05 14.47 6.89
N SER A 330 15.82 13.45 7.27
CA SER A 330 16.82 12.83 6.38
C SER A 330 16.17 12.22 5.15
N ALA A 331 15.08 11.45 5.31
CA ALA A 331 14.34 10.88 4.19
C ALA A 331 13.78 11.96 3.26
N MET A 332 13.25 13.06 3.82
CA MET A 332 12.75 14.20 3.05
C MET A 332 13.85 14.81 2.17
N ASP A 333 15.05 14.98 2.71
CA ASP A 333 16.15 15.62 1.98
C ASP A 333 16.76 14.69 0.92
N VAL A 334 16.84 13.38 1.19
CA VAL A 334 17.18 12.36 0.20
C VAL A 334 16.16 12.33 -0.94
N GLU A 335 14.86 12.33 -0.62
CA GLU A 335 13.79 12.31 -1.65
C GLU A 335 13.76 13.60 -2.49
N LYS A 336 14.04 14.77 -1.91
CA LYS A 336 14.20 16.02 -2.67
C LYS A 336 15.38 15.95 -3.64
N ARG A 337 16.53 15.41 -3.21
CA ARG A 337 17.70 15.24 -4.07
C ARG A 337 17.41 14.30 -5.23
N ALA A 338 16.78 13.16 -4.94
CA ALA A 338 16.40 12.16 -5.94
C ALA A 338 15.52 12.78 -7.04
N LEU A 339 14.47 13.50 -6.63
CA LEU A 339 13.49 14.02 -7.59
C LEU A 339 13.93 15.35 -8.21
N GLY A 340 14.71 16.16 -7.51
CA GLY A 340 15.21 17.44 -8.02
C GLY A 340 16.01 17.28 -9.31
N ALA A 341 16.90 16.28 -9.37
CA ALA A 341 17.68 15.95 -10.57
C ALA A 341 16.79 15.57 -11.78
N LEU A 342 15.60 15.01 -11.51
CA LEU A 342 14.64 14.56 -12.51
C LEU A 342 13.62 15.62 -12.93
N THR A 343 13.56 16.77 -12.25
CA THR A 343 12.65 17.88 -12.63
C THR A 343 13.16 18.72 -13.80
N ALA A 344 14.46 18.65 -14.10
CA ALA A 344 15.09 19.38 -15.20
C ALA A 344 14.94 18.68 -16.58
N LEU A 345 14.06 17.67 -16.68
CA LEU A 345 13.87 16.75 -17.79
C LEU A 345 12.53 16.91 -18.51
#